data_AF-A0A7S3NPL1-F1
#
_entry.id   AF-A0A7S3NPL1-F1
#
_cell.length_a   1.000
_cell.length_b   1.000
_cell.length_c   1.000
_cell.angle_alpha   90.00
_cell.angle_beta   90.00
_cell.angle_gamma   90.00
#
_symmetry.space_group_name_H-M   'P 1'
#
loop_
_entity.id
_entity.type
_entity.pdbx_description
1 polymer ?
#
loop_
_entity_poly.entity_id
_entity_poly.type
_entity_poly.pdbx_seq_one_letter_code
_entity_poly.pdbx_strand_id
1 'polypeptide(L)'
;RREESVKMKIESGHVELPSFEQEHHNTDDDFVQADDERSEIKFIDIGAEETGQRYFSQKRCSRGILLLSIGCLVWAITSTALLVKSRSDKDDNDDHSIGWLPLPRGRLSNIAFGSCAEQAVPQPYWDTVVSLNVDLLILGGDNVYGDCHSEGCPELPNAYNELAAKPSFIGARSTIPMIMIWDDHDYGKNDGYGSNNEMKSFAKEKFLDFFDIYDERRDYISRGLQKSYQFEDLQIILLDTRWYRSAFDPTDENYAVYKERYLPSYEIDRTMLGEDQWQWLEAQLKEPAALRLIVSTIQIIADGHGWECWRMLPRERDRLYRLLKKYSQANGKDIILLTGDRHVGGLYKYQDVDDFVLYEATGSSWTHTGAHPQSPCDPYNASTTYNCDEPGPLRLGPLIRADNFVTADIDWDSSMLTLSIRRAHRTDGIGHLNNAGEILQSIQLPFSS
;
A
#
# COMPACT_ATOMS: atom_id res chain seq x y z
N ARG A 1 63.64 -2.32 -15.97
CA ARG A 1 62.67 -2.95 -16.91
C ARG A 1 61.87 -1.80 -17.50
N ARG A 2 61.79 -1.75 -18.83
CA ARG A 2 61.39 -0.59 -19.64
C ARG A 2 59.97 -0.12 -19.34
N GLU A 3 59.80 1.19 -19.26
CA GLU A 3 58.55 1.89 -19.55
C GLU A 3 58.37 1.91 -21.07
N GLU A 4 57.21 1.45 -21.56
CA GLU A 4 56.75 1.71 -22.91
C GLU A 4 55.30 2.19 -22.83
N SER A 5 55.13 3.48 -23.15
CA SER A 5 53.85 4.13 -23.39
C SER A 5 53.27 3.65 -24.73
N VAL A 6 52.05 3.12 -24.71
CA VAL A 6 51.28 2.85 -25.93
C VAL A 6 50.06 3.77 -25.96
N LYS A 7 50.08 4.70 -26.93
CA LYS A 7 48.91 5.44 -27.42
C LYS A 7 48.04 4.49 -28.24
N MET A 8 46.72 4.49 -28.04
CA MET A 8 45.78 4.00 -29.05
C MET A 8 44.71 5.05 -29.37
N LYS A 9 44.57 5.21 -30.69
CA LYS A 9 43.66 6.03 -31.48
C LYS A 9 42.20 5.91 -31.04
N ILE A 10 41.53 7.06 -31.04
CA ILE A 10 40.07 7.19 -31.11
C ILE A 10 39.73 7.25 -32.60
N GLU A 11 38.95 6.29 -33.09
CA GLU A 11 38.32 6.37 -34.42
C GLU A 11 36.86 6.82 -34.28
N SER A 12 36.56 7.97 -34.88
CA SER A 12 35.24 8.58 -34.98
C SER A 12 34.46 7.95 -36.14
N GLY A 13 33.42 7.19 -35.82
CA GLY A 13 32.41 6.74 -36.79
C GLY A 13 31.26 7.73 -36.87
N HIS A 14 31.18 8.46 -37.98
CA HIS A 14 29.97 9.16 -38.40
C HIS A 14 28.98 8.15 -38.97
N VAL A 15 27.75 8.18 -38.48
CA VAL A 15 26.60 7.51 -39.10
C VAL A 15 25.65 8.60 -39.57
N GLU A 16 25.47 8.66 -40.89
CA GLU A 16 24.53 9.56 -41.57
C GLU A 16 23.08 9.15 -41.27
N LEU A 17 22.27 10.12 -40.86
CA LEU A 17 20.81 9.99 -40.77
C LEU A 17 20.18 10.51 -42.08
N PRO A 18 19.19 9.81 -42.67
CA PRO A 18 18.50 10.31 -43.84
C PRO A 18 17.50 11.41 -43.46
N SER A 19 17.61 12.55 -44.14
CA SER A 19 16.67 13.65 -44.18
C SER A 19 15.33 13.21 -44.78
N PHE A 20 14.23 13.41 -44.06
CA PHE A 20 12.89 13.40 -44.63
C PHE A 20 12.37 14.84 -44.72
N GLU A 21 12.00 15.21 -45.94
CA GLU A 21 11.48 16.50 -46.36
C GLU A 21 10.11 16.79 -45.73
N GLN A 22 9.93 18.04 -45.27
CA GLN A 22 8.63 18.62 -44.96
C GLN A 22 7.92 18.99 -46.26
N GLU A 23 6.81 18.33 -46.57
CA GLU A 23 5.83 18.84 -47.51
C GLU A 23 4.81 19.72 -46.77
N HIS A 24 4.86 21.01 -47.11
CA HIS A 24 3.80 21.98 -46.83
C HIS A 24 2.60 21.69 -47.73
N HIS A 25 1.43 21.45 -47.13
CA HIS A 25 0.15 21.68 -47.80
C HIS A 25 -0.73 22.62 -46.96
N ASN A 26 -0.83 23.85 -47.48
CA ASN A 26 -1.95 24.78 -47.25
C ASN A 26 -3.21 24.18 -47.85
N THR A 27 -4.30 24.14 -47.07
CA THR A 27 -5.65 24.38 -47.56
C THR A 27 -6.46 25.06 -46.45
N ASP A 28 -6.77 26.33 -46.68
CA ASP A 28 -7.85 27.09 -46.05
C ASP A 28 -9.22 26.56 -46.50
N ASP A 29 -10.25 27.06 -45.82
CA ASP A 29 -11.70 27.05 -46.13
C ASP A 29 -12.50 25.79 -45.72
N ASP A 30 -13.24 25.87 -44.60
CA ASP A 30 -14.59 26.43 -44.62
C ASP A 30 -15.26 26.34 -43.22
N PHE A 31 -15.63 27.51 -42.70
CA PHE A 31 -16.53 27.68 -41.57
C PHE A 31 -17.97 27.44 -42.02
N VAL A 32 -18.65 26.45 -41.45
CA VAL A 32 -20.12 26.37 -41.48
C VAL A 32 -20.65 26.27 -40.06
N GLN A 33 -21.33 27.35 -39.66
CA GLN A 33 -22.24 27.39 -38.52
C GLN A 33 -23.40 26.41 -38.74
N ALA A 34 -23.74 25.64 -37.71
CA ALA A 34 -25.04 25.00 -37.61
C ALA A 34 -25.48 24.95 -36.13
N ASP A 35 -26.30 25.94 -35.79
CA ASP A 35 -27.49 25.92 -34.95
C ASP A 35 -27.51 25.12 -33.63
N ASP A 36 -27.52 25.92 -32.55
CA ASP A 36 -28.12 25.64 -31.25
C ASP A 36 -29.61 25.27 -31.38
N GLU A 37 -29.97 24.03 -31.04
CA GLU A 37 -31.33 23.70 -30.59
C GLU A 37 -31.31 23.21 -29.14
N ARG A 38 -31.63 24.15 -28.24
CA ARG A 38 -32.08 23.87 -26.88
C ARG A 38 -33.39 23.09 -26.94
N SER A 39 -33.43 21.90 -26.35
CA SER A 39 -34.68 21.25 -25.94
C SER A 39 -34.84 21.29 -24.43
N GLU A 40 -35.90 21.96 -24.00
CA GLU A 40 -36.37 22.07 -22.62
C GLU A 40 -36.83 20.70 -22.10
N ILE A 41 -36.26 20.24 -20.99
CA ILE A 41 -36.80 19.10 -20.24
C ILE A 41 -37.76 19.66 -19.18
N LYS A 42 -39.05 19.38 -19.38
CA LYS A 42 -40.12 19.60 -18.41
C LYS A 42 -40.00 18.60 -17.26
N PHE A 43 -39.95 19.11 -16.03
CA PHE A 43 -40.21 18.34 -14.82
C PHE A 43 -41.70 17.95 -14.77
N ILE A 44 -41.97 16.65 -14.64
CA ILE A 44 -43.29 16.13 -14.24
C ILE A 44 -43.13 15.50 -12.86
N ASP A 45 -43.83 16.12 -11.92
CA ASP A 45 -44.04 15.71 -10.54
C ASP A 45 -45.16 14.65 -10.51
N ILE A 46 -44.90 13.47 -9.92
CA ILE A 46 -45.92 12.46 -9.66
C ILE A 46 -45.73 11.89 -8.25
N GLY A 47 -46.47 12.47 -7.30
CA GLY A 47 -47.53 11.79 -6.57
C GLY A 47 -47.18 10.49 -5.85
N ALA A 48 -47.09 10.60 -4.52
CA ALA A 48 -47.13 9.51 -3.56
C ALA A 48 -48.46 8.74 -3.59
N GLU A 49 -48.40 7.41 -3.43
CA GLU A 49 -49.54 6.61 -2.97
C GLU A 49 -49.11 5.59 -1.91
N GLU A 50 -49.80 5.66 -0.77
CA GLU A 50 -49.73 4.78 0.38
C GLU A 50 -50.41 3.43 0.11
N THR A 51 -49.77 2.32 0.51
CA THR A 51 -50.45 1.07 0.90
C THR A 51 -49.60 0.45 2.02
N GLY A 52 -50.06 -0.05 3.15
CA GLY A 52 -51.38 -0.50 3.58
C GLY A 52 -51.14 -1.77 4.43
N GLN A 53 -50.85 -1.60 5.72
CA GLN A 53 -50.62 -2.69 6.69
C GLN A 53 -51.83 -3.62 6.80
N ARG A 54 -51.59 -4.94 6.92
CA ARG A 54 -52.54 -5.89 7.50
C ARG A 54 -51.89 -6.73 8.59
N TYR A 55 -52.36 -6.49 9.81
CA TYR A 55 -52.20 -7.32 11.00
C TYR A 55 -53.00 -8.63 10.86
N PHE A 56 -52.41 -9.76 11.27
CA PHE A 56 -53.15 -10.95 11.68
C PHE A 56 -52.91 -11.20 13.18
N SER A 57 -54.01 -11.21 13.94
CA SER A 57 -54.06 -11.65 15.33
C SER A 57 -54.53 -13.10 15.37
N GLN A 58 -53.98 -13.93 16.26
CA GLN A 58 -54.77 -14.97 16.92
C GLN A 58 -54.23 -15.24 18.34
N LYS A 59 -55.20 -15.35 19.27
CA LYS A 59 -55.06 -15.49 20.72
C LYS A 59 -55.12 -16.97 21.15
N ARG A 60 -54.38 -17.26 22.23
CA ARG A 60 -54.69 -18.10 23.43
C ARG A 60 -54.92 -19.62 23.30
N CYS A 61 -54.08 -20.38 24.00
CA CYS A 61 -54.33 -21.27 25.18
C CYS A 61 -53.09 -22.20 25.31
N SER A 62 -52.58 -22.69 26.44
CA SER A 62 -53.14 -22.94 27.78
C SER A 62 -51.99 -23.23 28.76
N ARG A 63 -52.31 -23.07 30.05
CA ARG A 63 -51.49 -23.35 31.25
C ARG A 63 -50.94 -24.78 31.31
N GLY A 64 -49.75 -24.94 31.90
CA GLY A 64 -49.35 -26.18 32.58
C GLY A 64 -47.89 -26.58 32.34
N ILE A 65 -47.01 -26.22 33.28
CA ILE A 65 -45.86 -26.97 33.83
C ILE A 65 -45.00 -25.91 34.56
N LEU A 66 -45.38 -25.69 35.81
CA LEU A 66 -44.55 -25.05 36.83
C LEU A 66 -43.91 -26.21 37.61
N LEU A 67 -42.63 -26.07 37.96
CA LEU A 67 -41.74 -27.00 38.71
C LEU A 67 -40.71 -27.72 37.84
N LEU A 68 -39.65 -26.99 37.43
CA LEU A 68 -38.25 -27.45 37.33
C LEU A 68 -37.39 -26.38 36.62
N SER A 69 -37.07 -25.26 37.30
CA SER A 69 -36.03 -24.33 36.81
C SER A 69 -35.49 -23.31 37.81
N ILE A 70 -35.88 -23.37 39.10
CA ILE A 70 -35.33 -22.47 40.13
C ILE A 70 -33.96 -22.97 40.69
N GLY A 71 -33.43 -24.09 40.18
CA GLY A 71 -32.17 -24.69 40.64
C GLY A 71 -30.89 -24.22 39.94
N CYS A 72 -30.95 -23.56 38.77
CA CYS A 72 -29.74 -23.21 38.00
C CYS A 72 -29.41 -21.71 37.99
N LEU A 73 -30.27 -20.85 38.55
CA LEU A 73 -30.02 -19.39 38.55
C LEU A 73 -29.25 -18.89 39.78
N VAL A 74 -29.07 -19.72 40.81
CA VAL A 74 -28.41 -19.32 42.07
C VAL A 74 -26.95 -19.79 42.16
N TRP A 75 -26.48 -20.66 41.26
CA TRP A 75 -25.07 -21.08 41.20
C TRP A 75 -24.23 -20.29 40.18
N ALA A 76 -24.87 -19.59 39.23
CA ALA A 76 -24.20 -18.73 38.26
C ALA A 76 -23.96 -17.28 38.76
N ILE A 77 -24.53 -16.90 39.91
CA ILE A 77 -24.42 -15.54 40.46
C ILE A 77 -23.48 -15.47 41.68
N THR A 78 -23.05 -16.61 42.25
CA THR A 78 -22.13 -16.63 43.40
C THR A 78 -20.66 -16.93 43.05
N SER A 79 -20.35 -17.33 41.81
CA SER A 79 -18.96 -17.58 41.37
C SER A 79 -18.32 -16.39 40.64
N THR A 80 -19.10 -15.39 40.23
CA THR A 80 -18.62 -14.12 39.65
C THR A 80 -18.41 -13.01 40.68
N ALA A 81 -18.89 -13.18 41.91
CA ALA A 81 -18.78 -12.18 42.99
C ALA A 81 -17.52 -12.34 43.87
N LEU A 82 -16.63 -13.31 43.59
CA LEU A 82 -15.42 -13.59 44.39
C LEU A 82 -14.09 -13.30 43.67
N LEU A 83 -14.11 -12.67 42.49
CA LEU A 83 -12.91 -12.21 41.79
C LEU A 83 -12.87 -10.70 41.48
N VAL A 84 -13.80 -9.90 42.04
CA VAL A 84 -13.86 -8.44 41.82
C VAL A 84 -13.79 -7.66 43.14
N LYS A 85 -12.85 -8.01 44.02
CA LYS A 85 -12.57 -7.17 45.19
C LYS A 85 -11.10 -7.21 45.61
N SER A 86 -10.25 -6.63 44.77
CA SER A 86 -8.91 -6.17 45.15
C SER A 86 -8.27 -5.32 44.05
N ARG A 87 -8.83 -4.13 43.77
CA ARG A 87 -8.07 -2.94 43.35
C ARG A 87 -9.01 -1.74 43.30
N SER A 88 -9.17 -1.12 44.46
CA SER A 88 -9.49 0.30 44.55
C SER A 88 -8.19 0.96 44.93
N ASP A 89 -7.57 1.65 43.97
CA ASP A 89 -7.01 2.98 44.18
C ASP A 89 -6.53 3.56 42.84
N LYS A 90 -7.26 4.60 42.41
CA LYS A 90 -6.89 5.69 41.50
C LYS A 90 -6.52 5.34 40.05
N ASP A 91 -7.45 5.58 39.13
CA ASP A 91 -7.32 6.57 38.04
C ASP A 91 -8.56 6.50 37.15
N ASP A 92 -9.37 7.57 37.15
CA ASP A 92 -10.51 7.77 36.25
C ASP A 92 -10.04 8.65 35.08
N ASN A 93 -9.84 8.03 33.90
CA ASN A 93 -9.95 8.53 32.51
C ASN A 93 -8.89 7.91 31.57
N ASP A 94 -8.99 6.61 31.28
CA ASP A 94 -8.30 5.99 30.13
C ASP A 94 -9.13 4.82 29.58
N ASP A 95 -10.25 5.15 28.91
CA ASP A 95 -11.03 4.18 28.13
C ASP A 95 -10.52 4.13 26.68
N HIS A 96 -9.27 3.71 26.48
CA HIS A 96 -8.67 3.49 25.15
C HIS A 96 -7.79 2.23 25.03
N SER A 97 -7.68 1.39 26.06
CA SER A 97 -6.68 0.31 26.11
C SER A 97 -7.09 -1.01 25.44
N ILE A 98 -7.73 -0.97 24.26
CA ILE A 98 -7.59 -2.13 23.36
C ILE A 98 -6.21 -1.98 22.71
N GLY A 99 -5.20 -2.60 23.31
CA GLY A 99 -3.83 -2.58 22.79
C GLY A 99 -3.71 -3.27 21.43
N TRP A 100 -2.57 -3.08 20.76
CA TRP A 100 -2.24 -3.80 19.54
C TRP A 100 -2.17 -5.31 19.81
N LEU A 101 -2.77 -6.13 18.93
CA LEU A 101 -2.70 -7.58 19.08
C LEU A 101 -1.24 -8.06 19.00
N PRO A 102 -0.86 -9.07 19.80
CA PRO A 102 0.45 -9.67 19.67
C PRO A 102 0.59 -10.31 18.29
N LEU A 103 1.79 -10.25 17.73
CA LEU A 103 2.08 -10.93 16.47
C LEU A 103 1.86 -12.45 16.62
N PRO A 104 1.31 -13.10 15.58
CA PRO A 104 1.02 -14.52 15.61
C PRO A 104 2.31 -15.32 15.81
N ARG A 105 2.17 -16.49 16.43
CA ARG A 105 3.25 -17.48 16.55
C ARG A 105 3.00 -18.60 15.55
N GLY A 106 4.06 -18.99 14.85
CA GLY A 106 4.04 -20.11 13.93
C GLY A 106 3.90 -19.69 12.47
N ARG A 107 3.57 -20.66 11.61
CA ARG A 107 3.43 -20.48 10.17
C ARG A 107 2.21 -19.62 9.82
N LEU A 108 2.38 -18.65 8.94
CA LEU A 108 1.28 -17.84 8.38
C LEU A 108 0.95 -18.29 6.96
N SER A 109 -0.32 -18.18 6.57
CA SER A 109 -0.79 -18.54 5.24
C SER A 109 -1.53 -17.39 4.54
N ASN A 110 -2.23 -16.52 5.26
CA ASN A 110 -3.05 -15.49 4.65
C ASN A 110 -2.58 -14.11 5.11
N ILE A 111 -1.90 -13.37 4.24
CA ILE A 111 -1.36 -12.05 4.55
C ILE A 111 -2.09 -11.01 3.70
N ALA A 112 -2.52 -9.91 4.31
CA ALA A 112 -2.96 -8.72 3.58
C ALA A 112 -1.88 -7.64 3.60
N PHE A 113 -1.84 -6.83 2.56
CA PHE A 113 -0.96 -5.67 2.42
C PHE A 113 -1.72 -4.52 1.76
N GLY A 114 -1.50 -3.29 2.21
CA GLY A 114 -1.84 -2.12 1.40
C GLY A 114 -1.32 -0.81 1.99
N SER A 115 -1.38 0.26 1.19
CA SER A 115 -0.94 1.62 1.55
C SER A 115 -1.97 2.70 1.14
N CYS A 116 -1.68 3.95 1.48
CA CYS A 116 -2.42 5.14 1.03
C CYS A 116 -3.85 5.19 1.59
N ALA A 117 -3.91 5.33 2.91
CA ALA A 117 -5.12 5.37 3.74
C ALA A 117 -5.37 6.77 4.30
N GLU A 118 -6.02 7.64 3.52
CA GLU A 118 -6.37 8.97 4.00
C GLU A 118 -7.39 8.91 5.14
N GLN A 119 -6.98 9.36 6.32
CA GLN A 119 -7.78 9.35 7.54
C GLN A 119 -8.98 10.30 7.47
N ALA A 120 -8.95 11.32 6.61
CA ALA A 120 -10.05 12.27 6.49
C ALA A 120 -11.28 11.68 5.79
N VAL A 121 -11.13 10.55 5.06
CA VAL A 121 -12.22 9.93 4.31
C VAL A 121 -12.81 8.69 5.02
N PRO A 122 -14.00 8.20 4.64
CA PRO A 122 -14.54 6.95 5.15
C PRO A 122 -13.62 5.76 4.84
N GLN A 123 -13.40 4.88 5.82
CA GLN A 123 -12.53 3.70 5.71
C GLN A 123 -13.29 2.39 5.99
N PRO A 124 -14.27 2.01 5.15
CA PRO A 124 -15.03 0.78 5.35
C PRO A 124 -14.25 -0.48 4.91
N TYR A 125 -13.08 -0.30 4.28
CA TYR A 125 -12.20 -1.39 3.88
C TYR A 125 -11.65 -2.18 5.08
N TRP A 126 -11.55 -1.57 6.27
CA TRP A 126 -11.15 -2.28 7.49
C TRP A 126 -12.06 -3.49 7.76
N ASP A 127 -13.38 -3.32 7.63
CA ASP A 127 -14.36 -4.40 7.80
C ASP A 127 -14.21 -5.48 6.71
N THR A 128 -13.85 -5.06 5.49
CA THR A 128 -13.55 -5.98 4.39
C THR A 128 -12.35 -6.85 4.71
N VAL A 129 -11.23 -6.26 5.16
CA VAL A 129 -10.03 -7.03 5.50
C VAL A 129 -10.29 -7.96 6.70
N VAL A 130 -11.04 -7.50 7.70
CA VAL A 130 -11.47 -8.34 8.83
C VAL A 130 -12.28 -9.55 8.34
N SER A 131 -13.19 -9.36 7.38
CA SER A 131 -14.01 -10.46 6.84
C SER A 131 -13.20 -11.54 6.11
N LEU A 132 -11.97 -11.22 5.66
CA LEU A 132 -11.08 -12.17 4.99
C LEU A 132 -10.34 -13.09 5.97
N ASN A 133 -10.41 -12.86 7.28
CA ASN A 133 -9.75 -13.67 8.32
C ASN A 133 -8.25 -13.87 8.06
N VAL A 134 -7.54 -12.78 7.73
CA VAL A 134 -6.09 -12.83 7.49
C VAL A 134 -5.32 -13.06 8.78
N ASP A 135 -4.19 -13.77 8.68
CA ASP A 135 -3.30 -14.05 9.82
C ASP A 135 -2.51 -12.79 10.24
N LEU A 136 -2.21 -11.93 9.27
CA LEU A 136 -1.43 -10.71 9.44
C LEU A 136 -1.83 -9.66 8.41
N LEU A 137 -1.92 -8.40 8.84
CA LEU A 137 -2.04 -7.24 7.96
C LEU A 137 -0.76 -6.41 7.99
N ILE A 138 -0.22 -6.11 6.81
CA ILE A 138 0.91 -5.21 6.62
C ILE A 138 0.37 -3.85 6.17
N LEU A 139 0.61 -2.82 6.96
CA LEU A 139 0.37 -1.44 6.56
C LEU A 139 1.64 -0.88 5.90
N GLY A 140 1.55 -0.65 4.60
CA GLY A 140 2.68 -0.48 3.69
C GLY A 140 3.19 0.95 3.53
N GLY A 141 2.74 1.89 4.37
CA GLY A 141 3.03 3.31 4.23
C GLY A 141 1.79 4.13 3.90
N ASP A 142 1.90 5.46 4.04
CA ASP A 142 0.79 6.41 4.03
C ASP A 142 -0.40 5.91 4.85
N ASN A 143 -0.09 5.50 6.08
CA ASN A 143 -1.08 5.03 7.04
C ASN A 143 -1.99 6.17 7.49
N VAL A 144 -1.44 7.39 7.44
CA VAL A 144 -2.15 8.67 7.56
C VAL A 144 -1.48 9.71 6.64
N TYR A 145 -2.25 10.73 6.26
CA TYR A 145 -1.86 11.92 5.50
C TYR A 145 -1.60 13.06 6.46
N GLY A 146 -0.39 13.11 7.02
CA GLY A 146 -0.01 13.95 8.15
C GLY A 146 1.08 14.98 7.85
N ASP A 147 1.12 15.52 6.63
CA ASP A 147 2.16 16.46 6.20
C ASP A 147 2.30 17.68 7.13
N CYS A 148 3.54 17.94 7.52
CA CYS A 148 3.88 19.07 8.37
C CYS A 148 3.88 20.37 7.55
N HIS A 149 2.83 21.18 7.71
CA HIS A 149 2.72 22.50 7.08
C HIS A 149 2.86 23.66 8.08
N SER A 150 2.65 23.38 9.37
CA SER A 150 2.69 24.37 10.45
C SER A 150 3.85 24.13 11.43
N GLU A 151 4.23 25.19 12.15
CA GLU A 151 5.21 25.08 13.25
C GLU A 151 4.75 24.03 14.27
N GLY A 152 5.66 23.12 14.63
CA GLY A 152 5.38 22.03 15.57
C GLY A 152 4.64 20.83 14.97
N CYS A 153 4.25 20.89 13.69
CA CYS A 153 3.57 19.81 12.97
C CYS A 153 2.37 19.19 13.74
N PRO A 154 1.35 19.99 14.11
CA PRO A 154 0.12 19.45 14.71
C PRO A 154 -0.65 18.53 13.75
N GLU A 155 -0.43 18.63 12.44
CA GLU A 155 -1.10 17.83 11.41
C GLU A 155 -0.89 16.33 11.61
N LEU A 156 0.36 15.90 11.86
CA LEU A 156 0.67 14.48 11.98
C LEU A 156 0.01 13.81 13.21
N PRO A 157 0.12 14.33 14.45
CA PRO A 157 -0.64 13.79 15.58
C PRO A 157 -2.15 13.84 15.39
N ASN A 158 -2.69 14.89 14.76
CA ASN A 158 -4.12 14.98 14.47
C ASN A 158 -4.56 13.90 13.49
N ALA A 159 -3.78 13.64 12.44
CA ALA A 159 -4.03 12.59 11.48
C ALA A 159 -4.09 11.20 12.15
N TYR A 160 -3.15 10.91 13.05
CA TYR A 160 -3.20 9.68 13.86
C TYR A 160 -4.40 9.62 14.81
N ASN A 161 -4.76 10.73 15.47
CA ASN A 161 -5.94 10.79 16.33
C ASN A 161 -7.24 10.54 15.54
N GLU A 162 -7.35 11.08 14.32
CA GLU A 162 -8.49 10.84 13.43
C GLU A 162 -8.59 9.37 13.02
N LEU A 163 -7.47 8.73 12.68
CA LEU A 163 -7.44 7.29 12.39
C LEU A 163 -7.86 6.47 13.62
N ALA A 164 -7.29 6.74 14.79
CA ALA A 164 -7.63 6.05 16.04
C ALA A 164 -9.10 6.18 16.43
N ALA A 165 -9.76 7.28 16.06
CA ALA A 165 -11.18 7.51 16.35
C ALA A 165 -12.13 6.69 15.44
N LYS A 166 -11.66 6.07 14.36
CA LYS A 166 -12.51 5.32 13.43
C LYS A 166 -12.97 3.99 14.05
N PRO A 167 -14.28 3.74 14.18
CA PRO A 167 -14.78 2.47 14.74
C PRO A 167 -14.31 1.24 13.98
N SER A 168 -14.25 1.29 12.64
CA SER A 168 -13.80 0.18 11.81
C SER A 168 -12.29 -0.10 11.99
N PHE A 169 -11.48 0.95 12.17
CA PHE A 169 -10.06 0.79 12.53
C PHE A 169 -9.88 0.20 13.94
N ILE A 170 -10.65 0.67 14.93
CA ILE A 170 -10.64 0.11 16.28
C ILE A 170 -10.98 -1.39 16.23
N GLY A 171 -12.03 -1.75 15.47
CA GLY A 171 -12.43 -3.14 15.23
C GLY A 171 -11.32 -3.97 14.59
N ALA A 172 -10.73 -3.49 13.49
CA ALA A 172 -9.63 -4.17 12.81
C ALA A 172 -8.40 -4.34 13.71
N ARG A 173 -7.98 -3.29 14.41
CA ARG A 173 -6.85 -3.32 15.36
C ARG A 173 -7.06 -4.35 16.47
N SER A 174 -8.31 -4.55 16.89
CA SER A 174 -8.68 -5.55 17.91
C SER A 174 -8.81 -6.97 17.39
N THR A 175 -8.77 -7.18 16.07
CA THR A 175 -9.09 -8.47 15.42
C THR A 175 -7.91 -9.05 14.63
N ILE A 176 -7.12 -8.19 13.98
CA ILE A 176 -6.03 -8.60 13.09
C ILE A 176 -4.69 -8.15 13.67
N PRO A 177 -3.70 -9.04 13.84
CA PRO A 177 -2.32 -8.63 14.10
C PRO A 177 -1.75 -7.79 12.96
N MET A 178 -1.07 -6.69 13.27
CA MET A 178 -0.57 -5.75 12.27
C MET A 178 0.94 -5.51 12.40
N ILE A 179 1.61 -5.38 11.26
CA ILE A 179 2.96 -4.77 11.17
C ILE A 179 2.90 -3.60 10.20
N MET A 180 3.79 -2.62 10.37
CA MET A 180 3.69 -1.36 9.66
C MET A 180 5.05 -0.75 9.37
N ILE A 181 5.08 0.02 8.29
CA ILE A 181 6.17 0.92 7.91
C ILE A 181 5.54 2.24 7.44
N TRP A 182 6.26 3.34 7.57
CA TRP A 182 5.83 4.65 7.08
C TRP A 182 6.04 4.80 5.57
N ASP A 183 5.35 5.76 4.96
CA ASP A 183 5.84 6.41 3.73
C ASP A 183 5.93 7.92 3.93
N ASP A 184 5.99 8.73 2.88
CA ASP A 184 6.27 10.17 2.96
C ASP A 184 5.24 10.96 3.77
N HIS A 185 3.97 10.58 3.72
CA HIS A 185 2.95 11.31 4.47
C HIS A 185 3.01 11.03 5.98
N ASP A 186 3.31 9.80 6.40
CA ASP A 186 3.64 9.44 7.78
C ASP A 186 4.98 10.05 8.22
N TYR A 187 5.93 10.14 7.29
CA TYR A 187 7.22 10.80 7.47
C TYR A 187 7.03 12.32 7.65
N GLY A 188 5.85 12.86 7.35
CA GLY A 188 5.46 14.24 7.62
C GLY A 188 5.81 15.22 6.49
N LYS A 189 6.10 14.72 5.29
CA LYS A 189 6.35 15.57 4.12
C LYS A 189 6.21 14.77 2.82
N ASN A 190 5.27 15.16 1.97
CA ASN A 190 5.05 14.67 0.62
C ASN A 190 6.35 14.67 -0.20
N ASP A 191 6.67 13.51 -0.80
CA ASP A 191 7.91 13.13 -1.46
C ASP A 191 9.15 13.43 -0.61
N GLY A 192 8.98 13.34 0.71
CA GLY A 192 10.01 13.56 1.71
C GLY A 192 11.11 12.52 1.57
N TYR A 193 12.33 12.96 1.84
CA TYR A 193 13.52 12.13 1.85
C TYR A 193 14.49 12.61 2.93
N GLY A 194 15.58 11.89 3.12
CA GLY A 194 16.41 11.99 4.32
C GLY A 194 16.84 13.41 4.71
N SER A 195 17.22 14.25 3.75
CA SER A 195 17.74 15.60 4.02
C SER A 195 16.76 16.75 3.81
N ASN A 196 15.58 16.53 3.19
CA ASN A 196 14.61 17.62 2.95
C ASN A 196 13.49 17.71 3.99
N ASN A 197 13.50 16.83 4.99
CA ASN A 197 12.50 16.81 6.05
C ASN A 197 13.17 17.02 7.41
N GLU A 198 13.10 18.25 7.90
CA GLU A 198 13.61 18.64 9.22
C GLU A 198 12.81 18.01 10.36
N MET A 199 11.54 17.66 10.13
CA MET A 199 10.63 17.07 11.12
C MET A 199 10.71 15.54 11.19
N LYS A 200 11.57 14.88 10.40
CA LYS A 200 11.62 13.41 10.33
C LYS A 200 11.81 12.69 11.67
N SER A 201 12.54 13.30 12.61
CA SER A 201 12.76 12.72 13.94
C SER A 201 11.49 12.80 14.79
N PHE A 202 10.76 13.92 14.70
CA PHE A 202 9.45 14.08 15.32
C PHE A 202 8.43 13.11 14.70
N ALA A 203 8.40 13.01 13.37
CA ALA A 203 7.53 12.07 12.67
C ALA A 203 7.79 10.62 13.12
N LYS A 204 9.07 10.24 13.27
CA LYS A 204 9.45 8.91 13.77
C LYS A 204 8.92 8.66 15.17
N GLU A 205 9.04 9.63 16.07
CA GLU A 205 8.51 9.53 17.43
C GLU A 205 7.00 9.30 17.40
N LYS A 206 6.24 10.10 16.63
CA LYS A 206 4.78 9.98 16.55
C LYS A 206 4.31 8.68 15.91
N PHE A 207 5.01 8.22 14.87
CA PHE A 207 4.77 6.90 14.30
C PHE A 207 4.95 5.79 15.36
N LEU A 208 6.08 5.79 16.06
CA LEU A 208 6.38 4.78 17.08
C LEU A 208 5.42 4.85 18.28
N ASP A 209 4.98 6.04 18.68
CA ASP A 209 4.01 6.25 19.76
C ASP A 209 2.64 5.69 19.40
N PHE A 210 2.14 6.02 18.20
CA PHE A 210 0.83 5.58 17.76
C PHE A 210 0.71 4.05 17.65
N PHE A 211 1.72 3.43 17.02
CA PHE A 211 1.75 1.99 16.80
C PHE A 211 2.25 1.19 18.02
N ASP A 212 2.50 1.85 19.16
CA ASP A 212 3.07 1.24 20.38
C ASP A 212 4.29 0.35 20.10
N ILE A 213 5.13 0.77 19.16
CA ILE A 213 6.31 0.02 18.76
C ILE A 213 7.39 0.30 19.79
N TYR A 214 7.63 -0.68 20.67
CA TYR A 214 8.82 -0.71 21.49
C TYR A 214 10.02 -1.06 20.61
N ASP A 215 10.65 -0.01 20.11
CA ASP A 215 11.84 -0.12 19.31
C ASP A 215 13.07 0.17 20.18
N GLU A 216 14.04 -0.74 20.23
CA GLU A 216 15.38 -0.45 20.77
C GLU A 216 16.02 0.76 20.06
N ARG A 217 15.52 1.14 18.87
CA ARG A 217 15.89 2.34 18.11
C ARG A 217 15.14 3.61 18.53
N ARG A 218 14.21 3.58 19.49
CA ARG A 218 13.78 4.81 20.19
C ARG A 218 15.00 5.50 20.82
N ASP A 219 15.99 4.71 21.26
CA ASP A 219 17.26 5.21 21.79
C ASP A 219 18.25 5.63 20.68
N TYR A 220 18.04 5.19 19.44
CA TYR A 220 18.89 5.48 18.27
C TYR A 220 18.12 6.27 17.20
N ILE A 221 18.01 7.58 17.44
CA ILE A 221 17.41 8.56 16.50
C ILE A 221 18.14 8.59 15.14
N SER A 222 19.32 7.97 15.00
CA SER A 222 20.12 7.98 13.76
C SER A 222 19.73 6.93 12.69
N ARG A 223 18.79 6.03 12.97
CA ARG A 223 18.38 4.96 12.03
C ARG A 223 16.92 5.05 11.61
N GLY A 224 16.62 4.61 10.39
CA GLY A 224 15.25 4.46 9.89
C GLY A 224 14.44 3.37 10.61
N LEU A 225 13.23 3.12 10.11
CA LEU A 225 12.24 2.19 10.67
C LEU A 225 12.34 0.75 10.16
N GLN A 226 13.26 0.44 9.25
CA GLN A 226 13.41 -0.88 8.62
C GLN A 226 13.34 -2.05 9.63
N LYS A 227 12.59 -3.10 9.36
CA LYS A 227 12.38 -4.20 10.32
C LYS A 227 12.21 -5.52 9.60
N SER A 228 12.55 -6.61 10.27
CA SER A 228 12.44 -7.98 9.77
C SER A 228 11.67 -8.80 10.79
N TYR A 229 10.72 -9.60 10.30
CA TYR A 229 9.87 -10.48 11.10
C TYR A 229 9.98 -11.90 10.56
N GLN A 230 10.14 -12.87 11.47
CA GLN A 230 10.26 -14.28 11.13
C GLN A 230 9.04 -15.05 11.66
N PHE A 231 8.38 -15.79 10.78
CA PHE A 231 7.22 -16.63 11.06
C PHE A 231 7.46 -18.04 10.49
N GLU A 232 8.21 -18.84 11.24
CA GLU A 232 8.71 -20.15 10.78
C GLU A 232 9.42 -20.05 9.43
N ASP A 233 8.80 -20.51 8.34
CA ASP A 233 9.36 -20.53 6.99
C ASP A 233 9.14 -19.23 6.20
N LEU A 234 8.33 -18.32 6.73
CA LEU A 234 8.06 -17.02 6.13
C LEU A 234 8.90 -15.94 6.79
N GLN A 235 9.61 -15.15 5.99
CA GLN A 235 10.26 -13.93 6.44
C GLN A 235 9.63 -12.72 5.76
N ILE A 236 9.30 -11.70 6.55
CA ILE A 236 8.78 -10.42 6.05
C ILE A 236 9.80 -9.33 6.38
N ILE A 237 10.28 -8.62 5.36
CA ILE A 237 11.30 -7.57 5.48
C ILE A 237 10.68 -6.24 5.05
N LEU A 238 10.56 -5.31 6.00
CA LEU A 238 10.10 -3.95 5.76
C LEU A 238 11.29 -3.03 5.49
N LEU A 239 11.34 -2.44 4.29
CA LEU A 239 12.32 -1.43 3.93
C LEU A 239 11.78 -0.02 4.23
N ASP A 240 12.62 0.81 4.84
CA ASP A 240 12.43 2.25 4.90
C ASP A 240 13.05 2.90 3.65
N THR A 241 12.24 3.53 2.80
CA THR A 241 12.70 4.25 1.59
C THR A 241 12.61 5.77 1.72
N ARG A 242 12.48 6.30 2.95
CA ARG A 242 12.42 7.75 3.22
C ARG A 242 13.63 8.24 4.00
N TRP A 243 14.05 7.50 5.04
CA TRP A 243 15.04 7.98 6.02
C TRP A 243 16.41 8.34 5.44
N TYR A 244 16.93 7.50 4.55
CA TYR A 244 18.27 7.65 3.94
C TYR A 244 18.22 8.12 2.50
N ARG A 245 17.04 8.11 1.87
CA ARG A 245 16.88 8.34 0.45
C ARG A 245 17.42 9.71 0.04
N SER A 246 18.13 9.73 -1.08
CA SER A 246 18.59 10.95 -1.74
C SER A 246 17.48 11.55 -2.60
N ALA A 247 17.62 12.83 -2.93
CA ALA A 247 16.71 13.49 -3.88
C ALA A 247 16.66 12.74 -5.22
N PHE A 248 15.47 12.66 -5.82
CA PHE A 248 15.30 12.37 -7.23
C PHE A 248 15.55 13.64 -8.06
N ASP A 249 15.95 13.48 -9.32
CA ASP A 249 16.13 14.63 -10.20
C ASP A 249 14.75 15.12 -10.68
N PRO A 250 14.47 16.43 -10.61
CA PRO A 250 13.19 16.96 -11.05
C PRO A 250 13.03 16.80 -12.55
N THR A 251 11.79 16.64 -12.99
CA THR A 251 11.46 16.63 -14.42
C THR A 251 11.77 17.95 -15.12
N ASP A 252 12.15 17.86 -16.39
CA ASP A 252 12.26 18.99 -17.32
C ASP A 252 10.92 19.34 -17.99
N GLU A 253 9.93 18.45 -17.89
CA GLU A 253 8.61 18.62 -18.48
C GLU A 253 7.55 17.89 -17.63
N ASN A 254 6.84 18.63 -16.78
CA ASN A 254 5.83 18.07 -15.90
C ASN A 254 4.74 17.33 -16.70
N TYR A 255 4.37 16.14 -16.22
CA TYR A 255 3.30 15.30 -16.75
C TYR A 255 3.52 14.73 -18.16
N ALA A 256 4.68 14.94 -18.78
CA ALA A 256 5.04 14.18 -19.97
C ALA A 256 5.23 12.70 -19.60
N VAL A 257 4.86 11.81 -20.53
CA VAL A 257 4.98 10.35 -20.35
C VAL A 257 6.44 10.02 -20.00
N TYR A 258 6.65 9.19 -18.97
CA TYR A 258 7.96 8.84 -18.39
C TYR A 258 8.66 9.94 -17.58
N LYS A 259 8.07 11.14 -17.49
CA LYS A 259 8.67 12.34 -16.91
C LYS A 259 7.71 13.09 -15.98
N GLU A 260 6.74 12.38 -15.41
CA GLU A 260 5.58 13.02 -14.82
C GLU A 260 5.95 13.98 -13.69
N ARG A 261 6.92 13.62 -12.84
CA ARG A 261 7.48 14.49 -11.80
C ARG A 261 9.00 14.42 -11.66
N TYR A 262 9.59 13.26 -11.97
CA TYR A 262 10.99 12.93 -11.76
C TYR A 262 11.64 12.29 -12.99
N LEU A 263 12.96 12.45 -13.07
CA LEU A 263 13.82 11.76 -14.02
C LEU A 263 14.78 10.82 -13.27
N PRO A 264 15.22 9.71 -13.88
CA PRO A 264 16.25 8.85 -13.29
C PRO A 264 17.58 9.58 -13.11
N SER A 265 18.13 9.52 -11.89
CA SER A 265 19.43 10.07 -11.54
C SER A 265 20.52 8.99 -11.60
N TYR A 266 21.58 9.23 -12.37
CA TYR A 266 22.71 8.30 -12.53
C TYR A 266 23.95 8.68 -11.72
N GLU A 267 23.83 9.70 -10.87
CA GLU A 267 24.88 10.15 -9.96
C GLU A 267 25.29 9.02 -8.99
N ILE A 268 26.60 8.94 -8.70
CA ILE A 268 27.20 7.80 -7.99
C ILE A 268 26.96 7.82 -6.47
N ASP A 269 26.70 9.00 -5.91
CA ASP A 269 26.56 9.25 -4.47
C ASP A 269 25.09 9.24 -3.99
N ARG A 270 24.13 9.09 -4.91
CA ARG A 270 22.71 8.94 -4.57
C ARG A 270 22.43 7.56 -4.01
N THR A 271 21.59 7.51 -2.98
CA THR A 271 21.20 6.25 -2.33
C THR A 271 19.69 6.18 -2.08
N MET A 272 19.14 4.96 -2.10
CA MET A 272 17.78 4.68 -1.66
C MET A 272 17.73 4.32 -0.18
N LEU A 273 18.52 3.32 0.22
CA LEU A 273 18.51 2.76 1.58
C LEU A 273 19.61 3.32 2.48
N GLY A 274 20.66 3.93 1.93
CA GLY A 274 21.87 4.23 2.69
C GLY A 274 22.63 2.97 3.09
N GLU A 275 23.93 3.13 3.36
CA GLU A 275 24.83 1.98 3.56
C GLU A 275 24.49 1.16 4.81
N ASP A 276 24.03 1.80 5.88
CA ASP A 276 23.60 1.11 7.12
C ASP A 276 22.46 0.12 6.87
N GLN A 277 21.43 0.54 6.12
CA GLN A 277 20.30 -0.34 5.81
C GLN A 277 20.65 -1.36 4.73
N TRP A 278 21.55 -1.04 3.79
CA TRP A 278 22.08 -2.02 2.84
C TRP A 278 22.78 -3.19 3.53
N GLN A 279 23.67 -2.89 4.49
CA GLN A 279 24.36 -3.91 5.28
C GLN A 279 23.38 -4.72 6.14
N TRP A 280 22.39 -4.04 6.73
CA TRP A 280 21.32 -4.70 7.47
C TRP A 280 20.50 -5.63 6.58
N LEU A 281 20.08 -5.19 5.39
CA LEU A 281 19.30 -5.99 4.44
C LEU A 281 20.08 -7.23 4.02
N GLU A 282 21.37 -7.08 3.67
CA GLU A 282 22.22 -8.23 3.34
C GLU A 282 22.33 -9.22 4.52
N ALA A 283 22.35 -8.74 5.77
CA ALA A 283 22.31 -9.61 6.93
C ALA A 283 20.97 -10.35 7.05
N GLN A 284 19.84 -9.67 6.86
CA GLN A 284 18.51 -10.30 6.92
C GLN A 284 18.31 -11.37 5.84
N LEU A 285 18.86 -11.16 4.63
CA LEU A 285 18.76 -12.13 3.53
C LEU A 285 19.55 -13.42 3.77
N LYS A 286 20.47 -13.44 4.75
CA LYS A 286 21.19 -14.66 5.16
C LYS A 286 20.34 -15.57 6.04
N GLU A 287 19.37 -15.03 6.77
CA GLU A 287 18.50 -15.79 7.65
C GLU A 287 17.68 -16.83 6.86
N PRO A 288 17.35 -18.01 7.42
CA PRO A 288 16.55 -19.03 6.76
C PRO A 288 15.09 -18.60 6.57
N ALA A 289 14.52 -18.82 5.37
CA ALA A 289 13.08 -18.72 5.09
C ALA A 289 12.81 -19.31 3.70
N ALA A 290 11.79 -20.15 3.54
CA ALA A 290 11.38 -20.69 2.24
C ALA A 290 10.81 -19.59 1.35
N LEU A 291 9.98 -18.71 1.92
CA LEU A 291 9.37 -17.57 1.23
C LEU A 291 9.75 -16.26 1.92
N ARG A 292 10.10 -15.25 1.12
CA ARG A 292 10.31 -13.87 1.57
C ARG A 292 9.29 -12.92 0.95
N LEU A 293 8.66 -12.12 1.80
CA LEU A 293 7.96 -10.91 1.37
C LEU A 293 8.83 -9.71 1.71
N ILE A 294 9.27 -8.96 0.70
CA ILE A 294 10.00 -7.71 0.89
C ILE A 294 9.05 -6.57 0.58
N VAL A 295 8.83 -5.72 1.57
CA VAL A 295 7.95 -4.56 1.49
C VAL A 295 8.80 -3.32 1.25
N SER A 296 8.48 -2.58 0.18
CA SER A 296 9.04 -1.28 -0.13
C SER A 296 7.89 -0.30 -0.30
N THR A 297 7.96 0.88 0.32
CA THR A 297 6.79 1.78 0.29
C THR A 297 6.57 2.38 -1.10
N ILE A 298 7.64 2.54 -1.89
CA ILE A 298 7.58 2.87 -3.33
C ILE A 298 7.85 1.65 -4.22
N GLN A 299 7.38 1.68 -5.47
CA GLN A 299 7.52 0.58 -6.45
C GLN A 299 8.97 0.25 -6.81
N ILE A 300 9.30 -1.03 -6.95
CA ILE A 300 10.65 -1.50 -7.29
C ILE A 300 10.75 -1.82 -8.80
N ILE A 301 9.91 -2.74 -9.26
CA ILE A 301 9.93 -3.28 -10.63
C ILE A 301 9.34 -2.28 -11.62
N ALA A 302 8.31 -1.54 -11.21
CA ALA A 302 7.56 -0.67 -12.11
C ALA A 302 8.47 0.23 -12.95
N ASP A 303 8.06 0.36 -14.21
CA ASP A 303 8.73 1.12 -15.26
C ASP A 303 7.61 1.71 -16.13
N GLY A 304 7.93 2.68 -16.99
CA GLY A 304 6.90 3.36 -17.79
C GLY A 304 6.40 4.69 -17.24
N HIS A 305 6.86 5.13 -16.08
CA HIS A 305 6.49 6.42 -15.49
C HIS A 305 7.67 7.11 -14.80
N GLY A 306 7.49 8.38 -14.47
CA GLY A 306 8.37 9.32 -13.79
C GLY A 306 7.81 9.81 -12.45
N TRP A 307 6.97 9.01 -11.80
CA TRP A 307 6.62 9.13 -10.38
C TRP A 307 7.67 8.52 -9.45
N GLU A 308 7.49 8.62 -8.14
CA GLU A 308 8.40 8.02 -7.15
C GLU A 308 8.45 6.49 -7.29
N CYS A 309 9.63 5.97 -7.57
CA CYS A 309 9.92 4.54 -7.61
C CYS A 309 11.45 4.32 -7.60
N TRP A 310 11.88 3.08 -7.40
CA TRP A 310 13.30 2.72 -7.41
C TRP A 310 14.00 3.01 -8.73
N ARG A 311 13.26 3.04 -9.85
CA ARG A 311 13.80 3.42 -11.16
C ARG A 311 14.38 4.82 -11.17
N MET A 312 13.93 5.71 -10.29
CA MET A 312 14.49 7.06 -10.18
C MET A 312 15.94 7.05 -9.70
N LEU A 313 16.40 5.97 -9.04
CA LEU A 313 17.80 5.72 -8.70
C LEU A 313 18.27 4.38 -9.29
N PRO A 314 18.55 4.31 -10.62
CA PRO A 314 18.83 3.05 -11.31
C PRO A 314 19.97 2.24 -10.70
N ARG A 315 21.04 2.89 -10.23
CA ARG A 315 22.19 2.20 -9.61
C ARG A 315 21.81 1.45 -8.33
N GLU A 316 20.92 2.04 -7.53
CA GLU A 316 20.42 1.46 -6.28
C GLU A 316 19.43 0.33 -6.58
N ARG A 317 18.58 0.48 -7.61
CA ARG A 317 17.71 -0.59 -8.10
C ARG A 317 18.53 -1.80 -8.59
N ASP A 318 19.57 -1.55 -9.38
CA ASP A 318 20.48 -2.60 -9.85
C ASP A 318 21.26 -3.25 -8.71
N ARG A 319 21.61 -2.48 -7.66
CA ARG A 319 22.21 -3.02 -6.42
C ARG A 319 21.22 -3.95 -5.72
N LEU A 320 19.94 -3.58 -5.63
CA LEU A 320 18.89 -4.42 -5.06
C LEU A 320 18.76 -5.72 -5.83
N TYR A 321 18.55 -5.67 -7.15
CA TYR A 321 18.40 -6.87 -7.98
C TYR A 321 19.57 -7.84 -7.85
N ARG A 322 20.81 -7.34 -7.88
CA ARG A 322 21.99 -8.18 -7.69
C ARG A 322 22.04 -8.83 -6.31
N LEU A 323 21.65 -8.08 -5.26
CA LEU A 323 21.60 -8.61 -3.90
C LEU A 323 20.53 -9.70 -3.76
N LEU A 324 19.31 -9.43 -4.24
CA LEU A 324 18.20 -10.39 -4.19
C LEU A 324 18.52 -11.65 -4.99
N LYS A 325 19.06 -11.51 -6.20
CA LYS A 325 19.53 -12.63 -7.03
C LYS A 325 20.56 -13.49 -6.32
N LYS A 326 21.60 -12.87 -5.75
CA LYS A 326 22.66 -13.56 -5.00
C LYS A 326 22.06 -14.46 -3.92
N TYR A 327 21.13 -13.95 -3.13
CA TYR A 327 20.57 -14.70 -2.00
C TYR A 327 19.42 -15.65 -2.36
N SER A 328 18.67 -15.37 -3.42
CA SER A 328 17.71 -16.31 -3.98
C SER A 328 18.42 -17.55 -4.54
N GLN A 329 19.46 -17.36 -5.36
CA GLN A 329 20.24 -18.46 -5.96
C GLN A 329 21.07 -19.24 -4.93
N ALA A 330 21.69 -18.56 -3.95
CA ALA A 330 22.52 -19.22 -2.95
C ALA A 330 21.73 -20.12 -2.00
N ASN A 331 20.45 -19.78 -1.77
CA ASN A 331 19.67 -20.42 -0.72
C ASN A 331 18.41 -21.15 -1.22
N GLY A 332 18.07 -21.05 -2.51
CA GLY A 332 16.85 -21.66 -3.09
C GLY A 332 15.57 -21.02 -2.57
N LYS A 333 15.57 -19.70 -2.36
CA LYS A 333 14.50 -19.00 -1.64
C LYS A 333 13.77 -18.03 -2.57
N ASP A 334 12.45 -18.10 -2.57
CA ASP A 334 11.61 -17.25 -3.40
C ASP A 334 11.33 -15.91 -2.71
N ILE A 335 11.34 -14.85 -3.52
CA ILE A 335 11.23 -13.46 -3.08
C ILE A 335 10.08 -12.81 -3.83
N ILE A 336 9.17 -12.21 -3.08
CA ILE A 336 8.03 -11.46 -3.56
C ILE A 336 8.11 -10.04 -3.02
N LEU A 337 7.82 -9.08 -3.89
CA LEU A 337 7.84 -7.67 -3.54
C LEU A 337 6.40 -7.16 -3.34
N LEU A 338 6.19 -6.37 -2.31
CA LEU A 338 4.92 -5.68 -2.02
C LEU A 338 5.18 -4.18 -1.96
N THR A 339 4.41 -3.39 -2.72
CA THR A 339 4.70 -1.96 -2.91
C THR A 339 3.48 -1.03 -2.86
N GLY A 340 3.71 0.25 -2.54
CA GLY A 340 2.69 1.28 -2.28
C GLY A 340 2.87 2.57 -3.08
N ASP A 341 2.59 3.74 -2.47
CA ASP A 341 2.74 5.14 -2.94
C ASP A 341 1.86 5.59 -4.13
N ARG A 342 1.72 4.75 -5.14
CA ARG A 342 1.19 5.13 -6.46
C ARG A 342 -0.30 5.43 -6.61
N HIS A 343 -1.15 5.17 -5.62
CA HIS A 343 -2.61 5.36 -5.72
C HIS A 343 -3.28 4.53 -6.82
N VAL A 344 -2.65 3.42 -7.21
CA VAL A 344 -3.13 2.43 -8.20
C VAL A 344 -2.68 1.03 -7.80
N GLY A 345 -3.31 0.00 -8.36
CA GLY A 345 -2.87 -1.39 -8.19
C GLY A 345 -2.19 -1.95 -9.45
N GLY A 346 -1.28 -2.90 -9.28
CA GLY A 346 -0.69 -3.60 -10.42
C GLY A 346 0.15 -4.81 -10.02
N LEU A 347 0.19 -5.83 -10.89
CA LEU A 347 1.13 -6.93 -10.77
C LEU A 347 2.26 -6.71 -11.78
N TYR A 348 3.50 -6.96 -11.37
CA TYR A 348 4.67 -6.76 -12.23
C TYR A 348 5.58 -7.98 -12.19
N LYS A 349 6.30 -8.21 -13.29
CA LYS A 349 7.30 -9.27 -13.41
C LYS A 349 8.58 -8.69 -13.99
N TYR A 350 9.67 -8.90 -13.27
CA TYR A 350 11.02 -8.71 -13.78
C TYR A 350 11.65 -10.07 -14.05
N GLN A 351 12.36 -10.19 -15.17
CA GLN A 351 13.20 -11.35 -15.48
C GLN A 351 14.51 -10.86 -16.07
N ASP A 352 15.63 -11.28 -15.47
CA ASP A 352 16.96 -10.95 -16.00
C ASP A 352 17.45 -11.98 -17.02
N VAL A 353 18.67 -11.77 -17.51
CA VAL A 353 19.29 -12.60 -18.56
C VAL A 353 19.71 -14.00 -18.07
N ASP A 354 19.78 -14.24 -16.76
CA ASP A 354 20.11 -15.54 -16.18
C ASP A 354 18.86 -16.21 -15.57
N ASP A 355 17.68 -15.87 -16.10
CA ASP A 355 16.37 -16.37 -15.68
C ASP A 355 16.03 -16.14 -14.20
N PHE A 356 16.68 -15.18 -13.54
CA PHE A 356 16.24 -14.73 -12.23
C PHE A 356 14.96 -13.91 -12.38
N VAL A 357 13.89 -14.34 -11.69
CA VAL A 357 12.57 -13.74 -11.76
C VAL A 357 12.20 -13.09 -10.43
N LEU A 358 11.61 -11.90 -10.49
CA LEU A 358 10.97 -11.24 -9.36
C LEU A 358 9.53 -10.90 -9.73
N TYR A 359 8.63 -11.05 -8.76
CA TYR A 359 7.25 -10.60 -8.85
C TYR A 359 7.01 -9.49 -7.84
N GLU A 360 6.24 -8.49 -8.26
CA GLU A 360 5.79 -7.39 -7.41
C GLU A 360 4.28 -7.26 -7.48
N ALA A 361 3.64 -7.05 -6.33
CA ALA A 361 2.25 -6.65 -6.23
C ALA A 361 2.17 -5.26 -5.58
N THR A 362 1.71 -4.28 -6.34
CA THR A 362 1.42 -2.94 -5.85
C THR A 362 -0.03 -2.88 -5.36
N GLY A 363 -0.21 -2.57 -4.08
CA GLY A 363 -1.51 -2.44 -3.41
C GLY A 363 -1.66 -1.05 -2.80
N SER A 364 -1.88 -0.04 -3.64
CA SER A 364 -1.54 1.35 -3.28
C SER A 364 -2.74 2.29 -3.15
N SER A 365 -3.95 1.80 -2.92
CA SER A 365 -5.04 2.74 -2.66
C SER A 365 -6.10 2.17 -1.75
N TRP A 366 -5.91 2.27 -0.43
CA TRP A 366 -7.00 1.95 0.49
C TRP A 366 -8.22 2.85 0.31
N THR A 367 -8.00 4.11 -0.07
CA THR A 367 -9.02 5.17 0.07
C THR A 367 -9.26 6.05 -1.15
N HIS A 368 -8.23 6.33 -1.94
CA HIS A 368 -8.35 7.27 -3.04
C HIS A 368 -7.46 6.86 -4.20
N THR A 369 -8.08 6.24 -5.19
CA THR A 369 -7.39 5.96 -6.45
C THR A 369 -7.27 7.26 -7.23
N GLY A 370 -6.04 7.62 -7.59
CA GLY A 370 -5.79 8.79 -8.41
C GLY A 370 -5.95 8.51 -9.91
N ALA A 371 -6.71 9.35 -10.62
CA ALA A 371 -6.18 9.87 -11.87
C ALA A 371 -5.53 11.21 -11.56
N HIS A 372 -4.38 11.48 -12.19
CA HIS A 372 -3.71 12.75 -12.01
C HIS A 372 -4.63 13.90 -12.50
N PRO A 373 -4.75 15.05 -11.81
CA PRO A 373 -5.65 16.14 -12.21
C PRO A 373 -5.33 16.80 -13.56
N GLN A 374 -4.14 16.58 -14.14
CA GLN A 374 -3.86 16.89 -15.56
C GLN A 374 -3.62 15.64 -16.43
N SER A 375 -3.91 14.44 -15.91
CA SER A 375 -4.16 13.31 -16.79
C SER A 375 -5.38 13.68 -17.62
N PRO A 376 -5.36 13.58 -18.96
CA PRO A 376 -6.53 13.83 -19.81
C PRO A 376 -7.65 12.79 -19.62
N CYS A 377 -7.60 12.04 -18.51
CA CYS A 377 -8.24 10.77 -18.30
C CYS A 377 -9.03 10.86 -17.01
N ASP A 378 -10.35 10.83 -17.15
CA ASP A 378 -11.27 10.76 -16.02
C ASP A 378 -11.12 9.38 -15.34
N PRO A 379 -10.77 9.30 -14.04
CA PRO A 379 -10.62 8.03 -13.32
C PRO A 379 -11.93 7.24 -13.23
N TYR A 380 -13.08 7.88 -13.47
CA TYR A 380 -14.40 7.30 -13.37
C TYR A 380 -15.05 6.98 -14.73
N ASN A 381 -14.37 7.29 -15.84
CA ASN A 381 -14.86 7.00 -17.19
C ASN A 381 -14.08 5.85 -17.86
N ALA A 382 -14.65 4.64 -17.80
CA ALA A 382 -14.07 3.42 -18.38
C ALA A 382 -13.86 3.46 -19.91
N SER A 383 -14.49 4.40 -20.64
CA SER A 383 -14.31 4.54 -22.10
C SER A 383 -13.04 5.27 -22.49
N THR A 384 -12.40 6.01 -21.56
CA THR A 384 -11.16 6.76 -21.80
C THR A 384 -9.94 6.15 -21.09
N THR A 385 -10.12 5.26 -20.13
CA THR A 385 -9.03 4.76 -19.27
C THR A 385 -8.01 3.85 -19.97
N TYR A 386 -8.40 3.08 -20.98
CA TYR A 386 -7.48 2.15 -21.67
C TYR A 386 -6.37 2.85 -22.48
N ASN A 387 -6.61 4.06 -23.00
CA ASN A 387 -5.61 4.83 -23.75
C ASN A 387 -4.71 5.71 -22.86
N CYS A 388 -4.84 5.58 -21.54
CA CYS A 388 -4.29 6.49 -20.54
C CYS A 388 -3.44 5.80 -19.48
N ASP A 389 -3.29 4.48 -19.58
CA ASP A 389 -2.41 3.78 -18.66
C ASP A 389 -0.96 4.11 -18.96
N GLU A 390 -0.18 4.28 -17.88
CA GLU A 390 1.27 4.34 -18.00
C GLU A 390 1.74 3.10 -18.78
N PRO A 391 2.73 3.25 -19.69
CA PRO A 391 3.21 2.18 -20.56
C PRO A 391 3.43 0.83 -19.88
N GLY A 392 3.96 0.84 -18.65
CA GLY A 392 4.08 -0.35 -17.80
C GLY A 392 4.71 -1.57 -18.50
N PRO A 393 5.90 -1.49 -19.12
CA PRO A 393 6.46 -2.57 -19.95
C PRO A 393 6.73 -3.87 -19.16
N LEU A 394 6.79 -3.80 -17.82
CA LEU A 394 6.97 -4.93 -16.92
C LEU A 394 5.68 -5.31 -16.16
N ARG A 395 4.57 -4.60 -16.42
CA ARG A 395 3.28 -4.86 -15.78
C ARG A 395 2.62 -6.07 -16.43
N LEU A 396 2.13 -6.97 -15.59
CA LEU A 396 1.27 -8.07 -15.99
C LEU A 396 -0.16 -7.55 -15.98
N GLY A 397 -0.83 -7.54 -17.13
CA GLY A 397 -2.24 -7.13 -17.24
C GLY A 397 -2.47 -5.61 -17.11
N PRO A 398 -3.75 -5.20 -16.95
CA PRO A 398 -4.13 -3.79 -16.89
C PRO A 398 -3.68 -3.11 -15.59
N LEU A 399 -3.56 -1.78 -15.61
CA LEU A 399 -3.41 -1.02 -14.36
C LEU A 399 -4.74 -1.00 -13.62
N ILE A 400 -4.71 -1.24 -12.31
CA ILE A 400 -5.92 -1.26 -11.50
C ILE A 400 -6.21 0.14 -10.97
N ARG A 401 -7.23 0.78 -11.54
CA ARG A 401 -7.77 2.10 -11.14
C ARG A 401 -9.02 1.94 -10.28
N ALA A 402 -8.86 1.30 -9.14
CA ALA A 402 -9.88 1.19 -8.12
C ALA A 402 -9.19 1.12 -6.77
N ASP A 403 -9.88 1.56 -5.70
CA ASP A 403 -9.33 1.42 -4.37
C ASP A 403 -9.06 -0.07 -4.15
N ASN A 404 -7.85 -0.40 -3.73
CA ASN A 404 -7.32 -1.74 -3.76
C ASN A 404 -6.29 -2.00 -2.66
N PHE A 405 -6.11 -3.28 -2.39
CA PHE A 405 -5.09 -3.85 -1.52
C PHE A 405 -4.68 -5.22 -2.06
N VAL A 406 -3.62 -5.81 -1.50
CA VAL A 406 -3.10 -7.11 -1.91
C VAL A 406 -3.40 -8.16 -0.84
N THR A 407 -3.76 -9.38 -1.26
CA THR A 407 -3.61 -10.58 -0.44
C THR A 407 -2.54 -11.50 -1.00
N ALA A 408 -1.77 -12.11 -0.11
CA ALA A 408 -0.81 -13.15 -0.37
C ALA A 408 -1.27 -14.41 0.37
N ASP A 409 -1.88 -15.33 -0.38
CA ASP A 409 -2.45 -16.58 0.13
C ASP A 409 -1.47 -17.74 -0.18
N ILE A 410 -0.87 -18.32 0.86
CA ILE A 410 0.20 -19.32 0.80
C ILE A 410 -0.36 -20.70 1.14
N ASP A 411 -0.39 -21.57 0.13
CA ASP A 411 -0.57 -23.00 0.31
C ASP A 411 0.80 -23.67 0.43
N TRP A 412 1.17 -23.98 1.67
CA TRP A 412 2.44 -24.61 1.97
C TRP A 412 2.53 -26.08 1.55
N ASP A 413 1.40 -26.79 1.45
CA ASP A 413 1.40 -28.20 1.09
C ASP A 413 1.70 -28.38 -0.40
N SER A 414 1.18 -27.47 -1.24
CA SER A 414 1.46 -27.44 -2.68
C SER A 414 2.62 -26.52 -3.07
N SER A 415 3.21 -25.79 -2.12
CA SER A 415 4.24 -24.76 -2.35
C SER A 415 3.78 -23.72 -3.39
N MET A 416 2.55 -23.23 -3.23
CA MET A 416 1.93 -22.25 -4.11
C MET A 416 1.57 -20.98 -3.35
N LEU A 417 1.96 -19.83 -3.90
CA LEU A 417 1.52 -18.52 -3.46
C LEU A 417 0.53 -17.95 -4.47
N THR A 418 -0.61 -17.47 -4.00
CA THR A 418 -1.54 -16.66 -4.80
C THR A 418 -1.43 -15.21 -4.37
N LEU A 419 -1.02 -14.34 -5.29
CA LEU A 419 -1.09 -12.89 -5.11
C LEU A 419 -2.35 -12.37 -5.76
N SER A 420 -3.19 -11.67 -5.00
CA SER A 420 -4.44 -11.09 -5.50
C SER A 420 -4.51 -9.60 -5.18
N ILE A 421 -4.74 -8.77 -6.19
CA ILE A 421 -5.19 -7.39 -6.00
C ILE A 421 -6.70 -7.44 -5.81
N ARG A 422 -7.16 -6.95 -4.67
CA ARG A 422 -8.56 -6.95 -4.26
C ARG A 422 -9.10 -5.54 -4.17
N ARG A 423 -10.38 -5.37 -4.45
CA ARG A 423 -11.08 -4.11 -4.29
C ARG A 423 -11.21 -3.74 -2.81
N ALA A 424 -10.65 -2.61 -2.41
CA ALA A 424 -10.95 -1.97 -1.14
C ALA A 424 -12.36 -1.39 -1.20
N HIS A 425 -13.10 -1.52 -0.11
CA HIS A 425 -14.46 -1.00 -0.03
C HIS A 425 -14.45 0.52 0.02
N ARG A 426 -15.30 1.14 -0.80
CA ARG A 426 -15.59 2.58 -0.78
C ARG A 426 -17.08 2.81 -0.52
N THR A 427 -17.42 3.86 0.23
CA THR A 427 -18.78 4.37 0.29
C THR A 427 -18.95 5.48 -0.75
N ASP A 428 -19.91 5.34 -1.66
CA ASP A 428 -20.27 6.40 -2.63
C ASP A 428 -21.34 7.38 -2.08
N GLY A 429 -21.67 7.27 -0.79
CA GLY A 429 -22.71 8.07 -0.14
C GLY A 429 -24.14 7.60 -0.41
N ILE A 430 -24.36 6.55 -1.21
CA ILE A 430 -25.69 6.03 -1.58
C ILE A 430 -25.86 4.54 -1.18
N GLY A 431 -24.78 3.80 -0.92
CA GLY A 431 -24.85 2.47 -0.32
C GLY A 431 -23.50 1.76 -0.22
N HIS A 432 -23.49 0.56 0.36
CA HIS A 432 -22.33 -0.34 0.28
C HIS A 432 -22.15 -0.84 -1.15
N LEU A 433 -20.94 -0.75 -1.69
CA LEU A 433 -20.63 -1.39 -2.96
C LEU A 433 -20.59 -2.91 -2.76
N ASN A 434 -21.45 -3.64 -3.47
CA ASN A 434 -21.62 -5.10 -3.36
C ASN A 434 -20.39 -5.94 -3.76
N ASN A 435 -19.25 -5.32 -4.07
CA ASN A 435 -18.03 -5.96 -4.56
C ASN A 435 -16.79 -5.70 -3.70
N ALA A 436 -16.97 -5.25 -2.44
CA ALA A 436 -15.89 -5.18 -1.48
C ALA A 436 -15.15 -6.53 -1.35
N GLY A 437 -13.81 -6.53 -1.47
CA GLY A 437 -12.98 -7.73 -1.38
C GLY A 437 -12.92 -8.59 -2.65
N GLU A 438 -13.64 -8.19 -3.72
CA GLU A 438 -13.56 -8.80 -5.05
C GLU A 438 -12.11 -8.83 -5.54
N ILE A 439 -11.68 -9.97 -6.11
CA ILE A 439 -10.38 -10.09 -6.77
C ILE A 439 -10.47 -9.36 -8.12
N LEU A 440 -9.70 -8.29 -8.27
CA LEU A 440 -9.58 -7.51 -9.50
C LEU A 440 -8.54 -8.13 -10.44
N GLN A 441 -7.50 -8.71 -9.87
CA GLN A 441 -6.44 -9.39 -10.61
C GLN A 441 -5.73 -10.39 -9.69
N SER A 442 -5.27 -11.52 -10.22
CA SER A 442 -4.51 -12.49 -9.44
C SER A 442 -3.47 -13.23 -10.27
N ILE A 443 -2.42 -13.71 -9.61
CA ILE A 443 -1.44 -14.64 -10.17
C ILE A 443 -1.10 -15.73 -9.16
N GLN A 444 -0.89 -16.95 -9.65
CA GLN A 444 -0.40 -18.08 -8.86
C GLN A 444 1.07 -18.33 -9.18
N LEU A 445 1.88 -18.45 -8.14
CA LEU A 445 3.32 -18.53 -8.20
C LEU A 445 3.79 -19.76 -7.43
N PRO A 446 4.40 -20.76 -8.09
CA PRO A 446 5.07 -21.82 -7.36
C PRO A 446 6.28 -21.22 -6.62
N PHE A 447 6.58 -21.74 -5.44
CA PHE A 447 7.79 -21.45 -4.71
C PHE A 447 8.50 -22.75 -4.27
N SER A 448 9.75 -22.61 -3.90
CA SER A 448 10.66 -23.69 -3.53
C SER A 448 10.41 -24.06 -2.07
N SER A 449 10.22 -25.36 -1.80
CA SER A 449 10.05 -25.91 -0.45
C SER A 449 11.36 -26.19 0.26
#